data_AF-A0A2G4I9E3-F1
#
_entry.id   AF-A0A2G4I9E3-F1
#
_cell.length_a   1.000
_cell.length_b   1.000
_cell.length_c   1.000
_cell.angle_alpha   90.00
_cell.angle_beta   90.00
_cell.angle_gamma   90.00
#
_symmetry.space_group_name_H-M   'P 1'
#
loop_
_entity.id
_entity.type
_entity.pdbx_description
1 polymer ?
#
loop_
_entity_poly.entity_id
_entity_poly.type
_entity_poly.pdbx_seq_one_letter_code
_entity_poly.pdbx_strand_id
1 'polypeptide(L)'
;MDPTLSLAGYAALTILLLPLAAAVVIAFCTQRDGERSANLSIGAIALSFILSLGLFFFAGDKAVETNFNWLSVGDLKVSFGLLLDPLSKLMLLVVTGVGLMIHIYSRGYLHGDRSFSRYFASLSLFTFSMLGIV
;
A
#
# COMPACT_ATOMS: atom_id res chain seq x y z
N MET A 1 -16.40 20.56 9.04
CA MET A 1 -15.31 20.25 8.09
C MET A 1 -14.15 19.84 8.94
N ASP A 2 -14.11 18.57 9.33
CA ASP A 2 -13.21 18.13 10.40
C ASP A 2 -11.86 17.79 9.76
N PRO A 3 -10.79 18.54 10.08
CA PRO A 3 -9.48 18.40 9.42
C PRO A 3 -8.83 17.03 9.64
N THR A 4 -9.28 16.29 10.66
CA THR A 4 -8.84 14.93 10.99
C THR A 4 -9.40 13.87 10.03
N LEU A 5 -10.62 14.06 9.52
CA LEU A 5 -11.26 13.13 8.58
C LEU A 5 -10.59 13.18 7.20
N SER A 6 -10.19 14.38 6.74
CA SER A 6 -9.41 14.51 5.50
C SER A 6 -8.00 13.91 5.65
N LEU A 7 -7.36 14.07 6.81
CA LEU A 7 -6.01 13.59 7.05
C LEU A 7 -5.92 12.06 6.99
N ALA A 8 -6.92 11.36 7.54
CA ALA A 8 -7.00 9.91 7.50
C ALA A 8 -7.19 9.37 6.07
N GLY A 9 -8.01 10.04 5.25
CA GLY A 9 -8.16 9.71 3.83
C GLY A 9 -6.85 9.87 3.05
N TYR A 10 -6.12 10.98 3.26
CA TYR A 10 -4.80 11.16 2.65
C TYR A 10 -3.78 10.11 3.12
N ALA A 11 -3.81 9.71 4.40
CA ALA A 11 -2.93 8.67 4.92
C ALA A 11 -3.21 7.29 4.31
N ALA A 12 -4.47 6.91 4.09
CA ALA A 12 -4.78 5.65 3.40
C ALA A 12 -4.33 5.66 1.93
N LEU A 13 -4.51 6.79 1.24
CA LEU A 13 -4.01 6.95 -0.13
C LEU A 13 -2.48 6.89 -0.20
N THR A 14 -1.76 7.44 0.76
CA THR A 14 -0.29 7.32 0.79
C THR A 14 0.15 5.89 1.09
N ILE A 15 -0.48 5.20 2.05
CA ILE A 15 -0.21 3.78 2.35
C ILE A 15 -0.38 2.92 1.10
N LEU A 16 -1.42 3.18 0.31
CA LEU A 16 -1.70 2.52 -0.96
C LEU A 16 -0.63 2.86 -2.02
N LEU A 17 -0.31 4.14 -2.22
CA LEU A 17 0.58 4.60 -3.28
C LEU A 17 2.07 4.26 -3.05
N LEU A 18 2.50 4.06 -1.81
CA LEU A 18 3.89 3.72 -1.48
C LEU A 18 4.41 2.43 -2.16
N PRO A 19 3.76 1.26 -1.99
CA PRO A 19 4.19 0.04 -2.65
C PRO A 19 4.10 0.13 -4.17
N LEU A 20 3.14 0.89 -4.71
CA LEU A 20 3.07 1.16 -6.14
C LEU A 20 4.28 1.98 -6.63
N ALA A 21 4.63 3.05 -5.92
CA ALA A 21 5.78 3.87 -6.24
C ALA A 21 7.08 3.03 -6.20
N ALA A 22 7.23 2.17 -5.19
CA ALA A 22 8.35 1.24 -5.12
C ALA A 22 8.38 0.28 -6.33
N ALA A 23 7.25 -0.32 -6.70
CA ALA A 23 7.15 -1.21 -7.86
C ALA A 23 7.56 -0.51 -9.17
N VAL A 24 7.07 0.71 -9.40
CA VAL A 24 7.39 1.51 -10.58
C VAL A 24 8.88 1.88 -10.62
N VAL A 25 9.43 2.35 -9.50
CA VAL A 25 10.85 2.72 -9.41
C VAL A 25 11.76 1.50 -9.64
N ILE A 26 11.40 0.34 -9.10
CA ILE A 26 12.17 -0.90 -9.30
C ILE A 26 12.07 -1.35 -10.76
N ALA A 27 10.88 -1.29 -11.36
CA ALA A 27 10.64 -1.70 -12.74
C ALA A 27 11.42 -0.85 -13.75
N PHE A 28 11.56 0.46 -13.51
CA PHE A 28 12.23 1.39 -14.43
C PHE A 28 13.72 1.63 -14.14
N CYS A 29 14.11 1.79 -12.86
CA CYS A 29 15.46 2.27 -12.52
C CYS A 29 16.41 1.17 -12.00
N THR A 30 15.90 0.18 -11.26
CA THR A 30 16.75 -0.69 -10.42
C THR A 30 16.90 -2.12 -10.95
N GLN A 31 16.51 -2.41 -12.20
CA GLN A 31 16.67 -3.76 -12.77
C GLN A 31 18.13 -4.25 -12.85
N ARG A 32 19.10 -3.36 -12.66
CA ARG A 32 20.53 -3.65 -12.71
C ARG A 32 21.12 -4.09 -11.35
N ASP A 33 20.53 -3.65 -10.23
CA ASP A 33 21.07 -3.85 -8.88
C ASP A 33 20.03 -4.52 -7.96
N GLY A 34 20.10 -5.86 -7.81
CA GLY A 34 19.17 -6.64 -7.00
C GLY A 34 19.05 -6.13 -5.55
N GLU A 35 20.16 -5.95 -4.85
CA GLU A 35 20.23 -5.49 -3.46
C GLU A 35 19.47 -4.16 -3.23
N ARG A 36 19.62 -3.19 -4.15
CA ARG A 36 18.96 -1.88 -4.03
C ARG A 36 17.46 -1.98 -4.21
N SER A 37 16.98 -2.87 -5.09
CA SER A 37 15.54 -3.08 -5.29
C SER A 37 14.85 -3.67 -4.06
N ALA A 38 15.48 -4.63 -3.36
CA ALA A 38 14.92 -5.16 -2.13
C ALA A 38 14.84 -4.11 -1.02
N ASN A 39 15.91 -3.32 -0.83
CA ASN A 39 15.92 -2.28 0.20
C ASN A 39 14.83 -1.22 -0.05
N LEU A 40 14.62 -0.82 -1.31
CA LEU A 40 13.58 0.13 -1.67
C LEU A 40 12.18 -0.42 -1.39
N SER A 41 11.94 -1.67 -1.79
CA SER A 41 10.67 -2.36 -1.62
C SER A 41 10.32 -2.59 -0.14
N ILE A 42 11.29 -3.08 0.64
CA ILE A 42 11.16 -3.26 2.10
C ILE A 42 10.95 -1.90 2.79
N GLY A 43 11.69 -0.86 2.39
CA GLY A 43 11.53 0.48 2.93
C GLY A 43 10.14 1.06 2.70
N ALA A 44 9.58 0.87 1.50
CA ALA A 44 8.23 1.32 1.17
C ALA A 44 7.17 0.62 2.00
N ILE A 45 7.22 -0.71 2.11
CA ILE A 45 6.21 -1.45 2.88
C ILE A 45 6.36 -1.26 4.40
N ALA A 46 7.58 -1.06 4.89
CA ALA A 46 7.84 -0.70 6.29
C ALA A 46 7.24 0.66 6.63
N LEU A 47 7.38 1.64 5.73
CA LEU A 47 6.78 2.96 5.91
C LEU A 47 5.24 2.86 5.86
N SER A 48 4.67 2.09 4.92
CA SER A 48 3.22 1.79 4.91
C SER A 48 2.73 1.15 6.22
N PHE A 49 3.50 0.23 6.81
CA PHE A 49 3.17 -0.39 8.10
C PHE A 49 3.18 0.61 9.25
N ILE A 50 4.18 1.50 9.33
CA ILE A 50 4.24 2.56 10.34
C ILE A 50 3.05 3.51 10.22
N LEU A 51 2.68 3.90 8.99
CA LEU A 51 1.49 4.74 8.76
C LEU A 51 0.21 4.01 9.16
N SER A 52 0.10 2.71 8.88
CA SER A 52 -1.05 1.90 9.29
C SER A 52 -1.18 1.79 10.81
N LEU A 53 -0.06 1.65 11.54
CA LEU A 53 -0.04 1.72 13.00
C LEU A 53 -0.51 3.09 13.50
N GLY A 54 -0.02 4.17 12.88
CA GLY A 54 -0.47 5.52 13.18
C GLY A 54 -1.97 5.70 13.03
N LEU A 55 -2.55 5.21 11.92
CA LEU A 55 -4.00 5.22 11.72
C LEU A 55 -4.75 4.42 12.78
N PHE A 56 -4.25 3.24 13.15
CA PHE A 56 -4.92 2.39 14.13
C PHE A 56 -4.94 3.03 15.54
N PHE A 57 -3.85 3.66 15.98
CA PHE A 57 -3.78 4.26 17.31
C PHE A 57 -4.36 5.67 17.41
N PHE A 58 -4.23 6.49 16.36
CA PHE A 58 -4.62 7.91 16.41
C PHE A 58 -5.98 8.21 15.75
N ALA A 59 -6.46 7.38 14.82
CA ALA A 59 -7.77 7.57 14.21
C ALA A 59 -8.83 6.79 15.00
N GLY A 60 -9.63 7.50 15.80
CA GLY A 60 -10.74 6.92 16.57
C GLY A 60 -11.78 6.18 15.70
N ASP A 61 -12.77 5.55 16.33
CA ASP A 61 -13.74 4.62 15.68
C ASP A 61 -14.71 5.23 14.65
N LYS A 62 -14.51 6.47 14.22
CA LYS A 62 -15.36 7.10 13.22
C LYS A 62 -15.02 6.53 11.84
N ALA A 63 -16.04 5.97 11.19
CA ALA A 63 -16.00 5.61 9.77
C ALA A 63 -15.78 6.87 8.93
N VAL A 64 -14.77 6.86 8.06
CA VAL A 64 -14.50 7.96 7.13
C VAL A 64 -14.83 7.50 5.72
N GLU A 65 -15.84 8.11 5.11
CA GLU A 65 -16.19 7.86 3.72
C GLU A 65 -15.68 9.00 2.83
N THR A 66 -14.90 8.65 1.81
CA THR A 66 -14.53 9.58 0.73
C THR A 66 -15.04 9.02 -0.58
N ASN A 67 -16.07 9.64 -1.16
CA ASN A 67 -16.67 9.19 -2.41
C ASN A 67 -16.26 10.11 -3.58
N PHE A 68 -15.78 9.51 -4.67
CA PHE A 68 -15.50 10.18 -5.93
C PHE A 68 -16.37 9.60 -7.03
N ASN A 69 -16.93 10.45 -7.89
CA ASN A 69 -17.71 9.98 -9.03
C ASN A 69 -16.74 9.53 -10.13
N TRP A 70 -16.68 8.23 -10.42
CA TRP A 70 -15.72 7.67 -11.39
C TRP A 70 -16.30 7.65 -12.80
N LEU A 71 -17.52 7.16 -12.95
CA LEU A 71 -18.19 7.09 -14.25
C LEU A 71 -19.65 7.51 -14.10
N SER A 72 -20.09 8.46 -14.92
CA SER A 72 -21.51 8.80 -15.06
C SER A 72 -21.90 8.63 -16.53
N VAL A 73 -22.64 7.57 -16.85
CA VAL A 73 -23.19 7.33 -18.20
C VAL A 73 -24.70 7.23 -18.11
N GLY A 74 -25.40 8.28 -18.55
CA GLY A 74 -26.85 8.38 -18.42
C GLY A 74 -27.28 8.31 -16.96
N ASP A 75 -28.08 7.30 -16.60
CA ASP A 75 -28.53 7.03 -15.23
C ASP A 75 -27.54 6.20 -14.38
N LEU A 76 -26.52 5.59 -15.00
CA LEU A 76 -25.53 4.81 -14.28
C LEU A 76 -24.46 5.73 -13.69
N LYS A 77 -24.53 5.94 -12.37
CA LYS A 77 -23.50 6.62 -11.58
C LYS A 77 -22.68 5.59 -10.81
N VAL A 78 -21.46 5.34 -11.26
CA VAL A 78 -20.48 4.52 -10.55
C VAL A 78 -19.61 5.45 -9.72
N SER A 79 -19.89 5.49 -8.42
CA SER A 79 -19.07 6.18 -7.43
C SER A 79 -17.98 5.24 -6.93
N PHE A 80 -16.72 5.67 -7.02
CA PHE A 80 -15.57 5.00 -6.43
C PHE A 80 -15.28 5.68 -5.09
N GLY A 81 -15.45 4.96 -3.99
CA GLY A 81 -15.26 5.50 -2.66
C GLY A 81 -14.26 4.69 -1.86
N LEU A 82 -13.56 5.37 -0.95
CA LEU A 82 -12.72 4.74 0.06
C LEU A 82 -13.42 4.88 1.40
N LEU A 83 -13.74 3.74 2.00
CA LEU A 83 -14.48 3.64 3.25
C LEU A 83 -13.53 3.10 4.33
N LEU A 84 -13.16 3.98 5.26
CA LEU A 84 -12.23 3.70 6.35
C LEU A 84 -13.00 3.37 7.61
N ASP A 85 -13.36 2.10 7.77
CA ASP A 85 -13.94 1.56 8.99
C ASP A 85 -12.88 1.01 9.96
N PRO A 86 -13.23 0.80 11.24
CA PRO A 86 -12.37 0.08 12.19
C PRO A 86 -11.91 -1.29 11.67
N LEU A 87 -12.77 -2.00 10.93
CA LEU A 87 -12.43 -3.28 10.31
C LEU A 87 -11.38 -3.13 9.20
N SER A 88 -11.56 -2.16 8.29
CA SER A 88 -10.58 -1.88 7.22
C SER A 88 -9.23 -1.44 7.80
N LYS A 89 -9.21 -0.63 8.87
CA LYS A 89 -7.96 -0.26 9.58
C LYS A 89 -7.20 -1.49 10.10
N LEU A 90 -7.92 -2.46 10.67
CA LEU A 90 -7.31 -3.72 11.13
C LEU A 90 -6.75 -4.51 9.94
N MET A 91 -7.50 -4.63 8.85
CA MET A 91 -7.05 -5.33 7.65
C MET A 91 -5.82 -4.67 7.01
N LEU A 92 -5.76 -3.34 6.97
CA LEU A 92 -4.57 -2.60 6.53
C LEU A 92 -3.33 -2.96 7.37
N LEU A 93 -3.49 -3.05 8.69
CA LEU A 93 -2.41 -3.44 9.61
C LEU A 93 -1.92 -4.86 9.32
N VAL A 94 -2.85 -5.80 9.14
CA VAL A 94 -2.53 -7.21 8.86
C VAL A 94 -1.82 -7.34 7.51
N VAL A 95 -2.35 -6.71 6.46
CA VAL A 95 -1.79 -6.79 5.10
C VAL A 95 -0.40 -6.15 5.05
N THR A 96 -0.21 -4.97 5.64
CA THR A 96 1.10 -4.31 5.68
C THR A 96 2.11 -5.06 6.57
N GLY A 97 1.67 -5.62 7.70
CA GLY A 97 2.52 -6.38 8.61
C GLY A 97 2.98 -7.72 8.03
N VAL A 98 2.04 -8.52 7.51
CA VAL A 98 2.37 -9.79 6.83
C VAL A 98 3.16 -9.51 5.55
N GLY A 99 2.79 -8.47 4.80
CA GLY A 99 3.52 -8.03 3.62
C GLY A 99 4.97 -7.68 3.93
N LEU A 100 5.24 -6.94 5.00
CA LEU A 100 6.60 -6.61 5.45
C LEU A 100 7.42 -7.89 5.77
N MET A 101 6.82 -8.83 6.49
CA MET A 101 7.48 -10.11 6.81
C MET A 101 7.84 -10.89 5.54
N ILE A 102 6.92 -10.95 4.56
CA ILE A 102 7.16 -11.61 3.27
C ILE A 102 8.30 -10.93 2.52
N HIS A 103 8.38 -9.60 2.51
CA HIS A 103 9.46 -8.87 1.83
C HIS A 103 10.83 -9.13 2.46
N ILE A 104 10.91 -9.15 3.80
CA ILE A 104 12.14 -9.47 4.53
C ILE A 104 12.57 -10.91 4.26
N TYR A 105 11.63 -11.86 4.35
CA TYR A 105 11.89 -13.27 4.05
C TYR A 105 12.38 -13.46 2.62
N SER A 106 11.73 -12.82 1.66
CA SER A 106 12.05 -12.93 0.24
C SER A 106 13.46 -12.42 -0.08
N ARG A 107 13.95 -11.41 0.64
CA ARG A 107 15.32 -10.90 0.46
C ARG A 107 16.36 -11.97 0.76
N GLY A 108 16.18 -12.72 1.85
CA GLY A 108 17.08 -13.81 2.21
C GLY A 108 16.91 -15.03 1.30
N TYR A 109 15.68 -15.35 0.93
CA TYR A 109 15.37 -16.53 0.12
C TYR A 109 15.89 -16.43 -1.32
N LEU A 110 15.81 -15.24 -1.94
CA LEU A 110 16.21 -15.03 -3.34
C LEU A 110 17.67 -14.61 -3.50
N HIS A 111 18.48 -14.65 -2.44
CA HIS A 111 19.86 -14.19 -2.50
C HIS A 111 20.66 -14.95 -3.56
N GLY A 112 21.20 -14.23 -4.55
CA GLY A 112 21.97 -14.81 -5.67
C GLY A 112 21.17 -15.13 -6.93
N ASP A 113 19.85 -14.89 -6.95
CA ASP A 113 19.03 -15.10 -8.15
C ASP A 113 19.19 -13.95 -9.16
N ARG A 114 19.27 -14.26 -10.46
CA ARG A 114 19.32 -13.28 -11.55
C ARG A 114 18.03 -12.45 -11.70
N SER A 115 16.90 -12.98 -11.22
CA SER A 115 15.57 -12.37 -11.38
C SER A 115 15.11 -11.54 -10.17
N PHE A 116 16.01 -11.28 -9.21
CA PHE A 116 15.72 -10.64 -7.93
C PHE A 116 14.89 -9.36 -8.04
N SER A 117 15.28 -8.40 -8.88
CA SER A 117 14.57 -7.12 -9.02
C SER A 117 13.16 -7.26 -9.59
N ARG A 118 12.95 -8.21 -10.52
CA ARG A 118 11.62 -8.45 -11.12
C ARG A 118 10.66 -9.05 -10.09
N TYR A 119 11.16 -9.94 -9.24
CA TYR A 119 10.37 -10.50 -8.15
C TYR A 119 9.89 -9.40 -7.20
N PHE A 120 10.79 -8.53 -6.73
CA PHE A 120 10.42 -7.44 -5.81
C PHE A 120 9.45 -6.43 -6.43
N ALA A 121 9.58 -6.11 -7.72
CA ALA A 121 8.61 -5.27 -8.42
C ALA A 121 7.21 -5.90 -8.42
N SER A 122 7.11 -7.18 -8.77
CA SER A 122 5.85 -7.93 -8.76
C SER A 122 5.27 -8.07 -7.36
N LEU A 123 6.12 -8.30 -6.36
CA LEU A 123 5.69 -8.43 -4.96
C LEU A 123 5.10 -7.12 -4.42
N SER A 124 5.75 -5.98 -4.71
CA SER A 124 5.22 -4.67 -4.34
C SER A 124 3.92 -4.32 -5.07
N LEU A 125 3.79 -4.68 -6.36
CA LEU A 125 2.55 -4.51 -7.11
C LEU A 125 1.41 -5.38 -6.52
N PHE A 126 1.73 -6.61 -6.14
CA PHE A 126 0.78 -7.49 -5.45
C PHE A 126 0.30 -6.88 -4.12
N THR A 127 1.22 -6.35 -3.30
CA THR A 127 0.83 -5.64 -2.06
C THR A 127 -0.05 -4.42 -2.36
N PHE A 128 0.29 -3.62 -3.36
CA PHE A 128 -0.55 -2.49 -3.77
C PHE A 128 -1.99 -2.94 -4.11
N SER A 129 -2.13 -3.98 -4.93
CA SER A 129 -3.45 -4.51 -5.29
C SER A 129 -4.20 -5.04 -4.06
N MET A 130 -3.51 -5.68 -3.13
CA MET A 130 -4.14 -6.19 -1.91
C MET A 130 -4.61 -5.05 -1.00
N LEU A 131 -3.81 -3.98 -0.88
CA LEU A 131 -4.20 -2.78 -0.13
C LEU A 131 -5.34 -2.02 -0.80
N GLY A 132 -5.45 -2.05 -2.12
CA GLY A 132 -6.55 -1.40 -2.85
C GLY A 132 -7.89 -2.13 -2.72
N ILE A 133 -7.89 -3.40 -2.31
CA ILE A 133 -9.11 -4.18 -2.03
C ILE A 133 -9.67 -3.89 -0.64
N VAL A 134 -8.81 -3.47 0.29
CA VAL A 134 -9.14 -3.21 1.70
C VAL A 134 -9.69 -1.80 1.88
#